data_AF-A0A0Q6KER3-F1
#
_entry.id   AF-A0A0Q6KER3-F1
#
_cell.length_a   1.000
_cell.length_b   1.000
_cell.length_c   1.000
_cell.angle_alpha   90.00
_cell.angle_beta   90.00
_cell.angle_gamma   90.00
#
_symmetry.space_group_name_H-M   'P 1'
#
loop_
_entity.id
_entity.type
_entity.pdbx_description
1 polymer ?
#
loop_
_entity_poly.entity_id
_entity_poly.type
_entity_poly.pdbx_seq_one_letter_code
_entity_poly.pdbx_strand_id
1 'polypeptide(L)'
;MKGARQSSDYDCTAAFELIERQLLALGTLRMTLLRFAHVFMLQMGRTVVSSLAHSIERRMARWILLYHDRVQADEICMTHEEFRLMLGVRRSSVTDALHRLEEEHAIRAVRAKILVHDRTKLMALAGDTYGQPEQDYARLLQMDRNR
;
A
#
# COMPACT_ATOMS: atom_id res chain seq x y z
N MET A 1 -32.74 -16.17 -29.56
CA MET A 1 -32.43 -17.45 -28.89
C MET A 1 -30.95 -17.76 -29.07
N LYS A 2 -30.24 -17.87 -27.92
CA LYS A 2 -28.91 -18.45 -27.64
C LYS A 2 -27.76 -18.28 -28.66
N GLY A 3 -26.84 -17.37 -28.33
CA GLY A 3 -25.40 -17.52 -28.61
C GLY A 3 -24.67 -17.70 -27.28
N ALA A 4 -24.21 -18.92 -26.98
CA ALA A 4 -23.44 -19.22 -25.79
C ALA A 4 -22.00 -18.70 -25.99
N ARG A 5 -21.64 -17.65 -25.26
CA ARG A 5 -20.26 -17.15 -25.18
C ARG A 5 -19.56 -17.97 -24.10
N GLN A 6 -18.65 -18.84 -24.54
CA GLN A 6 -17.68 -19.56 -23.71
C GLN A 6 -16.90 -18.54 -22.87
N SER A 7 -16.95 -18.65 -21.55
CA SER A 7 -16.03 -17.96 -20.64
C SER A 7 -15.20 -19.02 -19.94
N SER A 8 -13.91 -18.97 -20.19
CA SER A 8 -12.85 -19.77 -19.60
C SER A 8 -12.89 -19.65 -18.08
N ASP A 9 -13.27 -20.73 -17.39
CA ASP A 9 -13.02 -20.90 -15.96
C ASP A 9 -11.51 -21.00 -15.77
N TYR A 10 -10.91 -19.96 -15.18
CA TYR A 10 -9.60 -20.10 -14.57
C TYR A 10 -9.83 -20.92 -13.30
N ASP A 11 -9.48 -22.21 -13.34
CA ASP A 11 -9.61 -23.11 -12.21
C ASP A 11 -8.59 -22.75 -11.11
N CYS A 12 -8.97 -21.80 -10.25
CA CYS A 12 -8.20 -21.39 -9.07
C CYS A 12 -7.91 -22.58 -8.12
N THR A 13 -8.69 -23.64 -8.20
CA THR A 13 -8.55 -24.86 -7.39
C THR A 13 -7.31 -25.65 -7.83
N ALA A 14 -7.12 -25.83 -9.14
CA ALA A 14 -5.91 -26.48 -9.68
C ALA A 14 -4.63 -25.68 -9.40
N ALA A 15 -4.71 -24.34 -9.41
CA ALA A 15 -3.59 -23.48 -9.05
C ALA A 15 -3.21 -23.62 -7.56
N PHE A 16 -4.21 -23.73 -6.68
CA PHE A 16 -3.99 -23.94 -5.25
C PHE A 16 -3.33 -25.29 -4.95
N GLU A 17 -3.82 -26.38 -5.53
CA GLU A 17 -3.24 -27.73 -5.36
C GLU A 17 -1.80 -27.83 -5.86
N LEU A 18 -1.49 -27.16 -6.98
CA LEU A 18 -0.13 -27.10 -7.51
C LEU A 18 0.82 -26.35 -6.56
N ILE A 19 0.37 -25.22 -6.02
CA ILE A 19 1.14 -24.44 -5.05
C ILE A 19 1.37 -25.26 -3.77
N GLU A 20 0.34 -25.96 -3.27
CA GLU A 20 0.42 -26.80 -2.07
C GLU A 20 1.44 -27.93 -2.23
N ARG A 21 1.41 -28.64 -3.37
CA ARG A 21 2.41 -29.67 -3.69
C ARG A 21 3.84 -29.13 -3.75
N GLN A 22 4.04 -27.98 -4.39
CA GLN A 22 5.37 -27.37 -4.53
C GLN A 22 5.89 -26.80 -3.21
N LEU A 23 5.00 -26.32 -2.33
CA LEU A 23 5.33 -25.85 -0.98
C LEU A 23 5.94 -26.96 -0.11
N LEU A 24 5.45 -28.20 -0.28
CA LEU A 24 5.96 -29.37 0.44
C LEU A 24 7.27 -29.89 -0.17
N ALA A 25 7.44 -29.76 -1.48
CA ALA A 25 8.61 -30.27 -2.21
C ALA A 25 9.83 -29.33 -2.20
N LEU A 26 9.62 -28.01 -2.22
CA LEU A 26 10.68 -27.01 -2.36
C LEU A 26 10.81 -26.16 -1.10
N GLY A 27 11.82 -26.47 -0.28
CA GLY A 27 12.09 -25.73 0.96
C GLY A 27 12.31 -24.22 0.75
N THR A 28 12.86 -23.81 -0.39
CA THR A 28 13.05 -22.40 -0.74
C THR A 28 11.74 -21.67 -0.99
N LEU A 29 10.79 -22.28 -1.71
CA LEU A 29 9.45 -21.70 -1.95
C LEU A 29 8.71 -21.51 -0.62
N ARG A 30 8.74 -22.53 0.25
CA ARG A 30 8.15 -22.45 1.59
C ARG A 30 8.75 -21.31 2.41
N MET A 31 10.07 -21.18 2.43
CA MET A 31 10.74 -20.10 3.17
C MET A 31 10.40 -18.72 2.63
N THR A 32 10.31 -18.55 1.31
CA THR A 32 9.90 -17.27 0.69
C THR A 32 8.46 -16.92 1.03
N LEU A 33 7.53 -17.88 0.96
CA LEU A 33 6.13 -17.67 1.34
C LEU A 33 5.97 -17.35 2.82
N LEU A 34 6.71 -18.03 3.71
CA LEU A 34 6.68 -17.73 5.14
C LEU A 34 7.24 -16.33 5.45
N ARG A 35 8.31 -15.91 4.77
CA ARG A 35 8.84 -14.54 4.88
C ARG A 35 7.82 -13.52 4.38
N PHE A 36 7.19 -13.79 3.25
CA PHE A 36 6.14 -12.92 2.71
C PHE A 36 4.95 -12.81 3.68
N ALA A 37 4.43 -13.92 4.18
CA ALA A 37 3.31 -13.94 5.13
C ALA A 37 3.67 -13.20 6.43
N HIS A 38 4.88 -13.41 6.97
CA HIS A 38 5.36 -12.69 8.14
C HIS A 38 5.40 -11.17 7.91
N VAL A 39 5.95 -10.74 6.78
CA VAL A 39 6.05 -9.33 6.43
C VAL A 39 4.67 -8.71 6.17
N PHE A 40 3.77 -9.45 5.53
CA PHE A 40 2.39 -9.04 5.31
C PHE A 40 1.63 -8.85 6.64
N MET A 41 1.78 -9.78 7.60
CA MET A 41 1.19 -9.65 8.94
C MET A 41 1.73 -8.42 9.68
N LEU A 42 3.03 -8.13 9.60
CA LEU A 42 3.62 -6.92 10.17
C LEU A 42 3.05 -5.65 9.54
N GLN A 43 2.87 -5.64 8.23
CA GLN A 43 2.31 -4.51 7.50
C GLN A 43 0.83 -4.28 7.86
N MET A 44 0.05 -5.35 8.01
CA MET A 44 -1.34 -5.28 8.47
C MET A 44 -1.45 -4.77 9.91
N GLY A 45 -0.66 -5.33 10.83
CA GLY A 45 -0.63 -4.90 12.23
C GLY A 45 -0.30 -3.41 12.36
N ARG A 46 0.69 -2.93 11.60
CA ARG A 46 1.04 -1.50 11.55
C ARG A 46 -0.05 -0.64 10.94
N THR A 47 -0.78 -1.13 9.95
CA THR A 47 -1.92 -0.42 9.38
C THR A 47 -3.04 -0.25 10.42
N VAL A 48 -3.32 -1.30 11.21
CA VAL A 48 -4.30 -1.25 12.30
C VAL A 48 -3.85 -0.32 13.43
N VAL A 49 -2.63 -0.48 13.94
CA VAL A 49 -2.08 0.40 15.00
C VAL A 49 -2.05 1.84 14.53
N SER A 50 -1.58 2.10 13.30
CA SER A 50 -1.56 3.45 12.74
C SER A 50 -2.96 4.01 12.56
N SER A 51 -3.97 3.17 12.29
CA SER A 51 -5.36 3.61 12.18
C SER A 51 -5.98 3.99 13.51
N LEU A 52 -5.51 3.40 14.61
CA LEU A 52 -5.98 3.64 15.99
C LEU A 52 -5.20 4.73 16.72
N ALA A 53 -3.91 4.89 16.43
CA ALA A 53 -3.00 5.76 17.19
C ALA A 53 -2.71 7.09 16.51
N HIS A 54 -3.03 7.26 15.22
CA HIS A 54 -2.61 8.43 14.45
C HIS A 54 -3.76 9.06 13.67
N SER A 55 -3.64 10.38 13.47
CA SER A 55 -4.61 11.15 12.72
C SER A 55 -4.68 10.72 11.25
N ILE A 56 -5.78 11.06 10.59
CA ILE A 56 -6.02 10.69 9.19
C ILE A 56 -4.96 11.33 8.28
N GLU A 57 -4.50 12.53 8.60
CA GLU A 57 -3.46 13.27 7.88
C GLU A 57 -2.14 12.52 7.91
N ARG A 58 -1.70 12.10 9.09
CA ARG A 58 -0.46 11.34 9.26
C ARG A 58 -0.51 10.02 8.49
N ARG A 59 -1.63 9.32 8.57
CA ARG A 59 -1.86 8.06 7.83
C ARG A 59 -1.90 8.27 6.32
N MET A 60 -2.52 9.36 5.87
CA MET A 60 -2.59 9.74 4.46
C MET A 60 -1.21 10.11 3.92
N ALA A 61 -0.43 10.90 4.66
CA ALA A 61 0.94 11.25 4.30
C ALA A 61 1.81 10.00 4.14
N ARG A 62 1.73 9.05 5.08
CA ARG A 62 2.38 7.74 4.97
C ARG A 62 1.94 6.99 3.72
N TRP A 63 0.64 6.92 3.45
CA TRP A 63 0.10 6.21 2.28
C TRP A 63 0.59 6.80 0.96
N ILE A 64 0.63 8.12 0.86
CA ILE A 64 1.16 8.85 -0.28
C ILE A 64 2.64 8.50 -0.49
N LEU A 65 3.46 8.50 0.57
CA LEU A 65 4.87 8.12 0.49
C LEU A 65 5.06 6.66 0.05
N LEU A 66 4.27 5.73 0.60
CA LEU A 66 4.31 4.31 0.22
C LEU A 66 3.94 4.09 -1.26
N TYR A 67 3.10 4.95 -1.82
CA TYR A 67 2.73 4.87 -3.24
C TYR A 67 3.77 5.58 -4.12
N HIS A 68 4.26 6.74 -3.69
CA HIS A 68 5.35 7.49 -4.34
C HIS A 68 6.63 6.65 -4.43
N ASP A 69 6.95 5.84 -3.43
CA ASP A 69 8.10 4.93 -3.47
C ASP A 69 7.96 3.81 -4.53
N ARG A 70 6.74 3.53 -4.99
CA ARG A 70 6.45 2.46 -5.97
C ARG A 70 6.25 2.99 -7.39
N VAL A 71 5.89 4.26 -7.53
CA VAL A 71 5.68 4.91 -8.82
C VAL A 71 6.84 5.87 -9.04
N GLN A 72 7.66 5.63 -10.06
CA GLN A 72 8.80 6.50 -10.41
C GLN A 72 8.34 7.83 -11.04
N ALA A 73 7.29 8.45 -10.50
CA ALA A 73 6.73 9.71 -10.95
C ALA A 73 6.19 10.51 -9.75
N ASP A 74 6.30 11.84 -9.83
CA ASP A 74 5.79 12.76 -8.80
C ASP A 74 4.26 12.92 -8.84
N GLU A 75 3.63 12.35 -9.87
CA GLU A 75 2.18 12.27 -10.02
C GLU A 75 1.65 10.91 -9.57
N ILE A 76 0.78 10.95 -8.58
CA ILE A 76 0.05 9.79 -8.08
C ILE A 76 -1.37 9.85 -8.64
N CYS A 77 -1.72 8.91 -9.50
CA CYS A 77 -3.10 8.75 -9.97
C CYS A 77 -3.93 8.08 -8.86
N MET A 78 -4.52 8.89 -7.99
CA MET A 78 -5.38 8.42 -6.91
C MET A 78 -6.57 9.36 -6.69
N THR A 79 -7.72 8.74 -6.49
CA THR A 79 -9.01 9.37 -6.23
C THR A 79 -9.31 9.44 -4.74
N HIS A 80 -10.23 10.32 -4.35
CA HIS A 80 -10.69 10.38 -2.96
C HIS A 80 -11.39 9.09 -2.51
N GLU A 81 -12.00 8.35 -3.44
CA GLU A 81 -12.66 7.08 -3.13
C GLU A 81 -11.65 5.98 -2.81
N GLU A 82 -10.53 5.95 -3.54
CA GLU A 82 -9.43 5.03 -3.23
C GLU A 82 -8.82 5.33 -1.86
N PHE A 83 -8.59 6.61 -1.53
CA PHE A 83 -8.18 6.98 -0.16
C PHE A 83 -9.21 6.58 0.89
N ARG A 84 -10.50 6.78 0.61
CA ARG A 84 -11.59 6.40 1.50
C ARG A 84 -11.54 4.90 1.83
N LEU A 85 -11.36 4.06 0.81
CA LEU A 85 -11.25 2.61 0.94
C LEU A 85 -9.97 2.20 1.68
N MET A 86 -8.81 2.73 1.28
CA MET A 86 -7.51 2.38 1.86
C MET A 86 -7.36 2.84 3.32
N LEU A 87 -8.01 3.94 3.68
CA LEU A 87 -7.99 4.47 5.05
C LEU A 87 -9.23 4.00 5.85
N GLY A 88 -10.25 3.43 5.23
CA GLY A 88 -11.47 3.02 5.94
C GLY A 88 -12.18 4.19 6.65
N VAL A 89 -12.12 5.39 6.07
CA VAL A 89 -12.71 6.62 6.65
C VAL A 89 -13.92 7.09 5.83
N ARG A 90 -14.59 8.15 6.29
CA ARG A 90 -15.66 8.80 5.50
C ARG A 90 -15.06 9.76 4.47
N ARG A 91 -15.78 10.03 3.39
CA ARG A 91 -15.31 10.90 2.30
C ARG A 91 -14.97 12.32 2.77
N SER A 92 -15.73 12.87 3.71
CA SER A 92 -15.43 14.20 4.31
C SER A 92 -14.05 14.23 4.95
N SER A 93 -13.70 13.18 5.71
CA SER A 93 -12.39 13.05 6.35
C SER A 93 -11.23 12.95 5.36
N VAL A 94 -11.47 12.38 4.17
CA VAL A 94 -10.48 12.38 3.08
C VAL A 94 -10.26 13.80 2.57
N THR A 95 -11.34 14.54 2.30
CA THR A 95 -11.26 15.93 1.84
C THR A 95 -10.52 16.80 2.86
N ASP A 96 -10.89 16.71 4.14
CA ASP A 96 -10.27 17.50 5.21
C ASP A 96 -8.77 17.20 5.32
N ALA A 97 -8.39 15.92 5.26
CA ALA A 97 -6.98 15.54 5.33
C ALA A 97 -6.19 16.00 4.09
N LEU A 98 -6.76 15.91 2.89
CA LEU A 98 -6.13 16.43 1.68
C LEU A 98 -5.90 17.94 1.75
N HIS A 99 -6.91 18.70 2.19
CA HIS A 99 -6.76 20.14 2.38
C HIS A 99 -5.65 20.46 3.39
N ARG A 100 -5.58 19.75 4.53
CA ARG A 100 -4.50 19.96 5.50
C ARG A 100 -3.11 19.69 4.92
N LEU A 101 -2.96 18.63 4.10
CA LEU A 101 -1.69 18.33 3.44
C LEU A 101 -1.33 19.37 2.34
N GLU A 102 -2.32 19.99 1.69
CA GLU A 102 -2.12 21.10 0.76
C GLU A 102 -1.74 22.41 1.46
N GLU A 103 -2.36 22.73 2.61
CA GLU A 103 -2.04 23.90 3.44
C GLU A 103 -0.58 23.88 3.92
N GLU A 104 -0.06 22.69 4.23
CA GLU A 104 1.36 22.49 4.57
C GLU A 104 2.30 22.58 3.35
N HIS A 105 1.75 22.73 2.15
CA HIS A 105 2.45 22.70 0.87
C HIS A 105 3.22 21.40 0.62
N ALA A 106 2.78 20.28 1.21
CA ALA A 106 3.40 18.98 1.02
C ALA A 106 2.95 18.34 -0.30
N ILE A 107 1.69 18.57 -0.68
CA ILE A 107 1.07 18.07 -1.91
C ILE A 107 0.24 19.15 -2.60
N ARG A 108 -0.23 18.82 -3.81
CA ARG A 108 -1.37 19.45 -4.45
C ARG A 108 -2.35 18.38 -4.93
N ALA A 109 -3.59 18.46 -4.47
CA ALA A 109 -4.69 17.62 -4.89
C ALA A 109 -5.37 18.25 -6.11
N VAL A 110 -5.44 17.49 -7.19
CA VAL A 110 -6.26 17.82 -8.35
C VAL A 110 -7.24 16.67 -8.60
N ARG A 111 -8.19 16.86 -9.51
CA ARG A 111 -9.18 15.83 -9.80
C ARG A 111 -8.49 14.53 -10.21
N ALA A 112 -8.69 13.48 -9.42
CA ALA A 112 -8.13 12.13 -9.61
C ALA A 112 -6.59 12.04 -9.62
N LYS A 113 -5.88 13.07 -9.15
CA LYS A 113 -4.42 13.02 -8.98
C LYS A 113 -3.95 13.75 -7.73
N ILE A 114 -2.83 13.28 -7.20
CA ILE A 114 -2.05 13.94 -6.15
C ILE A 114 -0.67 14.23 -6.73
N LEU A 115 -0.24 15.49 -6.67
CA LEU A 115 1.11 15.92 -6.99
C LEU A 115 1.90 16.03 -5.70
N VAL A 116 3.02 15.31 -5.60
CA VAL A 116 3.93 15.46 -4.45
C VAL A 116 4.82 16.67 -4.70
N HIS A 117 4.66 17.73 -3.89
CA HIS A 117 5.46 18.95 -4.01
C HIS A 117 6.69 18.93 -3.12
N ASP A 118 6.55 18.46 -1.89
CA ASP A 118 7.64 18.37 -0.93
C ASP A 118 7.56 17.04 -0.18
N ARG A 119 8.39 16.10 -0.64
CA ARG A 119 8.50 14.77 -0.06
C ARG A 119 9.04 14.83 1.39
N THR A 120 9.91 15.78 1.71
CA THR A 120 10.48 15.92 3.06
C THR A 120 9.41 16.36 4.05
N LYS A 121 8.53 17.29 3.65
CA LYS A 121 7.36 17.67 4.46
C LYS A 121 6.39 16.52 4.65
N LEU A 122 6.10 15.74 3.59
CA LEU A 122 5.29 14.53 3.72
C LEU A 122 5.89 13.55 4.72
N MET A 123 7.22 13.36 4.71
CA MET A 123 7.91 12.52 5.69
C MET A 123 7.76 13.07 7.11
N ALA A 124 7.87 14.39 7.29
CA ALA A 124 7.68 15.03 8.60
C ALA A 124 6.24 14.83 9.12
N LEU A 125 5.23 14.99 8.26
CA LEU A 125 3.82 14.76 8.59
C LEU A 125 3.54 13.29 8.93
N ALA A 126 4.13 12.35 8.18
CA ALA A 126 4.07 10.93 8.48
C ALA A 126 4.79 10.58 9.80
N GLY A 127 5.85 11.32 10.14
CA GLY A 127 6.62 11.15 11.37
C GLY A 127 7.20 9.74 11.51
N ASP A 128 7.13 9.20 12.72
CA ASP A 128 7.61 7.86 13.08
C ASP A 128 6.84 6.71 12.42
N THR A 129 5.70 7.01 11.79
CA THR A 129 4.94 6.00 11.05
C THR A 129 5.57 5.63 9.72
N TYR A 130 6.54 6.42 9.23
CA TYR A 130 7.24 6.19 7.98
C TYR A 130 8.76 6.24 8.20
N GLY A 131 9.51 5.36 7.54
CA GLY A 131 10.96 5.24 7.64
C GLY A 131 11.39 3.91 8.28
N GLN A 132 11.39 3.83 9.62
CA GLN A 132 11.80 2.61 10.34
C GLN A 132 10.97 1.38 9.94
N PRO A 133 9.62 1.48 9.82
CA PRO A 133 8.82 0.35 9.39
C PRO A 133 9.18 -0.17 7.99
N GLU A 134 9.48 0.73 7.07
CA GLU A 134 9.84 0.44 5.68
C GLU A 134 11.29 -0.07 5.54
N GLN A 135 12.18 0.34 6.44
CA GLN A 135 13.51 -0.23 6.57
C GLN A 135 13.46 -1.68 7.09
N ASP A 136 12.64 -1.93 8.11
CA ASP A 136 12.42 -3.28 8.63
C ASP A 136 11.82 -4.19 7.55
N TYR A 137 10.84 -3.67 6.79
CA TYR A 137 10.21 -4.38 5.67
C TYR A 137 11.23 -4.83 4.62
N ALA A 138 12.07 -3.90 4.14
CA ALA A 138 13.08 -4.23 3.13
C ALA A 138 14.16 -5.18 3.65
N ARG A 139 14.57 -5.03 4.92
CA ARG A 139 15.51 -5.96 5.57
C ARG A 139 14.93 -7.36 5.66
N LEU A 140 13.68 -7.50 6.08
CA LEU A 140 13.02 -8.79 6.27
C LEU A 140 12.73 -9.51 4.94
N LEU A 141 12.49 -8.78 3.86
CA LEU A 141 12.28 -9.36 2.52
C LEU A 141 13.57 -9.56 1.70
N GLN A 142 14.75 -9.16 2.19
CA GLN A 142 16.00 -9.21 1.42
C GLN A 142 15.87 -8.52 0.05
N MET A 143 15.06 -7.47 -0.05
CA MET A 143 14.99 -6.66 -1.25
C MET A 143 16.24 -5.77 -1.28
N ASP A 144 17.23 -6.17 -2.08
CA ASP A 144 18.39 -5.34 -2.37
C ASP A 144 17.93 -4.02 -2.97
N ARG A 145 17.95 -2.97 -2.15
CA ARG A 145 17.58 -1.61 -2.53
C ARG A 145 18.81 -0.88 -3.08
N ASN A 146 19.49 -1.50 -4.04
CA ASN A 146 20.64 -0.92 -4.71
C ASN A 146 20.40 -0.91 -6.22
N ARG A 147 19.66 0.11 -6.68
CA ARG A 147 19.79 0.76 -7.98
C ARG A 147 18.96 2.03 -8.01
#